data_AF-A0A0M4H446-F1
#
_entry.id   AF-A0A0M4H446-F1
#
_cell.length_a   1.000
_cell.length_b   1.000
_cell.length_c   1.000
_cell.angle_alpha   90.00
_cell.angle_beta   90.00
_cell.angle_gamma   90.00
#
_symmetry.space_group_name_H-M   'P 1'
#
loop_
_entity.id
_entity.type
_entity.pdbx_description
1 polymer ?
#
loop_
_entity_poly.entity_id
_entity_poly.type
_entity_poly.pdbx_seq_one_letter_code
_entity_poly.pdbx_strand_id
1 'polypeptide(L)'
;MRGALAILRFGAVAVGCIILLHAVAWIAMGYGLSMVRAVEPVHNSIEARTLKGGGVFAPEWFCRAAEYSLGYCFIPKIKPRGRIDGITLTVMLVTLAAMIFLIGLMAGAETVMPDRKCVYAHCWPHIWQGLALALPLIAAATVMMAMSCFADRIDVWVCRIVPAAIQFVGLILLALLWDYWFLPFFAGPPPW
;
A
#
# COMPACT_ATOMS: atom_id res chain seq x y z
N MET A 1 5.41 -18.37 -32.88
CA MET A 1 4.52 -18.38 -31.69
C MET A 1 5.23 -18.02 -30.37
N ARG A 2 6.48 -18.45 -30.10
CA ARG A 2 7.19 -18.13 -28.83
C ARG A 2 7.47 -16.63 -28.61
N GLY A 3 7.77 -15.87 -29.66
CA GLY A 3 8.03 -14.42 -29.58
C GLY A 3 6.81 -13.59 -29.18
N ALA A 4 5.65 -13.82 -29.81
CA ALA A 4 4.40 -13.12 -29.50
C ALA A 4 3.94 -13.34 -28.04
N LEU A 5 4.11 -14.56 -27.53
CA LEU A 5 3.79 -14.90 -26.14
C LEU A 5 4.73 -14.19 -25.14
N ALA A 6 6.01 -14.01 -25.50
CA ALA A 6 6.96 -13.27 -24.67
C ALA A 6 6.60 -11.78 -24.60
N ILE A 7 6.28 -11.16 -25.74
CA ILE A 7 5.88 -9.75 -25.83
C ILE A 7 4.62 -9.49 -25.00
N LEU A 8 3.60 -10.34 -25.13
CA LEU A 8 2.36 -10.19 -24.35
C LEU A 8 2.59 -10.32 -22.84
N ARG A 9 3.56 -11.15 -22.42
CA ARG A 9 3.94 -11.28 -21.02
C ARG A 9 4.69 -10.06 -20.50
N PHE A 10 5.66 -9.55 -21.25
CA PHE A 10 6.34 -8.30 -20.88
C PHE A 10 5.37 -7.14 -20.75
N GLY A 11 4.40 -7.04 -21.67
CA GLY A 11 3.31 -6.07 -21.58
C GLY A 11 2.49 -6.24 -20.30
N ALA A 12 2.07 -7.47 -19.97
CA ALA A 12 1.33 -7.73 -18.74
C ALA A 12 2.12 -7.40 -17.46
N VAL A 13 3.41 -7.76 -17.38
CA VAL A 13 4.28 -7.39 -16.26
C VAL A 13 4.35 -5.88 -16.11
N ALA A 14 4.61 -5.17 -17.22
CA ALA A 14 4.74 -3.72 -17.21
C ALA A 14 3.45 -3.05 -16.71
N VAL A 15 2.29 -3.50 -17.19
CA VAL A 15 0.98 -3.03 -16.72
C VAL A 15 0.79 -3.32 -15.23
N GLY A 16 1.11 -4.54 -14.77
CA GLY A 16 1.04 -4.89 -13.35
C GLY A 16 1.94 -4.02 -12.47
N CYS A 17 3.18 -3.78 -12.89
CA CYS A 17 4.11 -2.89 -12.20
C CYS A 17 3.59 -1.45 -12.13
N ILE A 18 3.05 -0.92 -13.24
CA ILE A 18 2.47 0.43 -13.27
C ILE A 18 1.30 0.52 -12.28
N ILE A 19 0.38 -0.45 -12.32
CA ILE A 19 -0.78 -0.48 -11.40
C ILE A 19 -0.32 -0.55 -9.95
N LEU A 20 0.67 -1.40 -9.62
CA LEU A 20 1.20 -1.51 -8.26
C LEU A 20 1.93 -0.25 -7.79
N LEU A 21 2.70 0.41 -8.66
CA LEU A 21 3.34 1.68 -8.31
C LEU A 21 2.30 2.79 -8.08
N HIS A 22 1.25 2.84 -8.89
CA HIS A 22 0.11 3.74 -8.65
C HIS A 22 -0.62 3.40 -7.35
N ALA A 23 -0.79 2.11 -7.04
CA ALA A 23 -1.36 1.66 -5.77
C ALA A 23 -0.54 2.14 -4.58
N VAL A 24 0.80 2.01 -4.65
CA VAL A 24 1.72 2.50 -3.62
C VAL A 24 1.55 4.02 -3.43
N ALA A 25 1.52 4.80 -4.51
CA ALA A 25 1.34 6.24 -4.42
C ALA A 25 -0.04 6.61 -3.81
N TRP A 26 -1.10 5.93 -4.25
CA TRP A 26 -2.46 6.16 -3.76
C TRP A 26 -2.61 5.85 -2.26
N ILE A 27 -2.00 4.76 -1.81
CA ILE A 27 -1.95 4.37 -0.39
C ILE A 27 -1.11 5.36 0.42
N ALA A 28 0.06 5.75 -0.08
CA ALA A 28 0.94 6.71 0.62
C ALA A 28 0.27 8.09 0.81
N MET A 29 -0.62 8.47 -0.11
CA MET A 29 -1.43 9.69 0.00
C MET A 29 -2.62 9.55 0.96
N GLY A 30 -2.94 8.35 1.46
CA GLY A 30 -4.08 8.10 2.34
C GLY A 30 -5.42 8.48 1.69
N TYR A 31 -5.55 8.28 0.37
CA TYR A 31 -6.65 8.88 -0.38
C TYR A 31 -8.04 8.47 0.14
N GLY A 32 -8.81 9.47 0.53
CA GLY A 32 -10.14 9.32 1.10
C GLY A 32 -10.16 9.13 2.62
N LEU A 33 -9.10 8.61 3.23
CA LEU A 33 -9.02 8.41 4.68
C LEU A 33 -8.70 9.71 5.41
N SER A 34 -9.17 9.82 6.65
CA SER A 34 -8.85 10.95 7.51
C SER A 34 -7.41 10.86 8.00
N MET A 35 -6.66 11.95 8.00
CA MET A 35 -5.23 11.95 8.36
C MET A 35 -4.97 12.90 9.51
N VAL A 36 -4.06 12.53 10.42
CA VAL A 36 -3.65 13.41 11.51
C VAL A 36 -2.58 14.36 10.98
N ARG A 37 -2.84 15.67 11.02
CA ARG A 37 -1.83 16.69 10.71
C ARG A 37 -1.06 17.10 11.95
N ALA A 38 0.21 17.43 11.76
CA ALA A 38 0.95 18.24 12.70
C ALA A 38 0.44 19.69 12.62
N VAL A 39 -0.32 20.13 13.63
CA VAL A 39 -0.85 21.50 13.77
C VAL A 39 -0.20 22.17 14.98
N GLU A 40 0.03 23.48 14.91
CA GLU A 40 0.58 24.28 16.00
C GLU A 40 -0.19 24.13 17.35
N PRO A 41 0.51 24.31 18.49
CA PRO A 41 0.02 24.01 19.85
C PRO A 41 -1.18 24.85 20.32
N VAL A 42 -1.66 25.81 19.53
CA VAL A 42 -2.74 26.72 19.93
C VAL A 42 -4.12 26.07 19.74
N HIS A 43 -4.24 25.05 18.89
CA HIS A 43 -5.52 24.39 18.60
C HIS A 43 -5.57 22.96 19.16
N ASN A 44 -5.93 22.84 20.44
CA ASN A 44 -5.93 21.57 21.17
C ASN A 44 -7.10 20.62 20.85
N SER A 45 -8.05 20.99 20.00
CA SER A 45 -9.17 20.11 19.64
C SER A 45 -8.72 19.00 18.67
N ILE A 46 -9.23 17.78 18.87
CA ILE A 46 -8.99 16.63 17.97
C ILE A 46 -9.48 16.94 16.54
N GLU A 47 -10.56 17.71 16.43
CA GLU A 47 -11.12 18.17 15.16
C GLU A 47 -10.16 19.08 14.38
N ALA A 48 -9.40 19.96 15.06
CA ALA A 48 -8.43 20.82 14.39
C ALA A 48 -7.18 20.06 13.89
N ARG A 49 -6.87 18.92 14.50
CA ARG A 49 -5.72 18.07 14.18
C ARG A 49 -6.02 16.99 13.14
N THR A 50 -7.30 16.79 12.83
CA THR A 50 -7.75 15.76 11.88
C THR A 50 -8.13 16.41 10.56
N LEU A 51 -7.41 16.08 9.49
CA LEU A 51 -7.91 16.34 8.16
C LEU A 51 -8.95 15.26 7.85
N LYS A 52 -10.22 15.63 7.95
CA LYS A 52 -11.31 14.71 7.63
C LYS A 52 -11.19 14.25 6.17
N GLY A 53 -11.10 12.94 6.00
CA GLY A 53 -11.13 12.30 4.70
C GLY A 53 -12.54 12.39 4.10
N GLY A 54 -12.63 12.33 2.78
CA GLY A 54 -13.89 12.31 2.05
C GLY A 54 -13.84 11.31 0.91
N GLY A 55 -14.94 10.61 0.66
CA GLY A 55 -15.07 9.69 -0.47
C GLY A 55 -14.65 8.24 -0.21
N VAL A 56 -14.35 7.85 1.04
CA VAL A 56 -14.24 6.42 1.40
C VAL A 56 -15.57 5.73 1.10
N PHE A 57 -15.51 4.55 0.48
CA PHE A 57 -16.67 3.78 0.02
C PHE A 57 -17.55 4.48 -1.04
N ALA A 58 -17.12 5.60 -1.61
CA ALA A 58 -17.69 6.09 -2.86
C ALA A 58 -17.42 5.08 -3.99
N PRO A 59 -18.26 5.02 -5.04
CA PRO A 59 -18.04 4.11 -6.16
C PRO A 59 -16.63 4.23 -6.77
N GLU A 60 -16.12 5.45 -6.87
CA GLU A 60 -14.76 5.74 -7.35
C GLU A 60 -13.67 5.13 -6.47
N TRP A 61 -13.83 5.15 -5.15
CA TRP A 61 -12.89 4.55 -4.21
C TRP A 61 -12.86 3.03 -4.37
N PHE A 62 -14.03 2.38 -4.47
CA PHE A 62 -14.11 0.94 -4.72
C PHE A 62 -13.50 0.55 -6.06
N CYS A 63 -13.76 1.32 -7.12
CA CYS A 63 -13.16 1.10 -8.44
C CYS A 63 -11.63 1.19 -8.37
N ARG A 64 -11.08 2.19 -7.68
CA ARG A 64 -9.62 2.33 -7.49
C ARG A 64 -9.04 1.20 -6.65
N ALA A 65 -9.67 0.85 -5.53
CA ALA A 65 -9.23 -0.27 -4.69
C ALA A 65 -9.21 -1.59 -5.47
N ALA A 66 -10.22 -1.85 -6.31
CA ALA A 66 -10.28 -3.01 -7.18
C ALA A 66 -9.19 -2.96 -8.26
N GLU A 67 -9.06 -1.83 -8.98
CA GLU A 67 -8.05 -1.62 -10.03
C GLU A 67 -6.63 -1.90 -9.49
N TYR A 68 -6.29 -1.31 -8.35
CA TYR A 68 -4.99 -1.49 -7.72
C TYR A 68 -4.74 -2.91 -7.23
N SER A 69 -5.78 -3.59 -6.73
CA SER A 69 -5.69 -4.99 -6.33
C SER A 69 -5.51 -5.92 -7.54
N LEU A 70 -6.04 -5.56 -8.71
CA LEU A 70 -5.85 -6.34 -9.94
C LEU A 70 -4.41 -6.29 -10.47
N GLY A 71 -3.56 -5.36 -10.01
CA GLY A 71 -2.14 -5.31 -10.36
C GLY A 71 -1.42 -6.66 -10.12
N TYR A 72 -1.78 -7.36 -9.05
CA TYR A 72 -1.25 -8.68 -8.71
C TYR A 72 -1.64 -9.76 -9.73
N CYS A 73 -2.79 -9.64 -10.39
CA CYS A 73 -3.24 -10.60 -11.40
C CYS A 73 -2.41 -10.53 -12.69
N PHE A 74 -1.80 -9.37 -12.97
CA PHE A 74 -1.01 -9.13 -14.17
C PHE A 74 0.45 -9.56 -14.04
N ILE A 75 0.94 -9.86 -12.83
CA ILE A 75 2.27 -10.43 -12.63
C ILE A 75 2.24 -11.89 -13.11
N PRO A 76 2.93 -12.21 -14.21
CA PRO A 76 2.89 -13.55 -14.76
C PRO A 76 3.77 -14.47 -13.92
N LYS A 77 3.16 -15.56 -13.45
CA LYS A 77 3.90 -16.73 -12.99
C LYS A 77 4.49 -17.44 -14.20
N ILE A 78 5.81 -17.45 -14.32
CA ILE A 78 6.47 -18.44 -15.17
C ILE A 78 6.27 -19.77 -14.44
N LYS A 79 5.73 -20.82 -15.07
CA LYS A 79 5.91 -22.19 -14.56
C LYS A 79 7.40 -22.47 -14.74
N PRO A 80 8.26 -22.26 -13.73
CA PRO A 80 9.65 -22.56 -13.93
C PRO A 80 9.72 -24.09 -13.88
N ARG A 81 10.71 -24.71 -14.52
CA ARG A 81 11.07 -26.10 -14.18
C ARG A 81 11.84 -26.14 -12.85
N GLY A 82 11.50 -25.25 -11.91
CA GLY A 82 12.36 -24.90 -10.78
C GLY A 82 11.60 -24.21 -9.66
N ARG A 83 12.13 -24.39 -8.46
CA ARG A 83 11.44 -24.13 -7.18
C ARG A 83 11.01 -22.67 -6.96
N ILE A 84 11.66 -21.69 -7.61
CA ILE A 84 11.53 -20.25 -7.29
C ILE A 84 11.24 -19.43 -8.56
N ASP A 85 10.25 -18.55 -8.48
CA ASP A 85 9.96 -17.53 -9.51
C ASP A 85 10.68 -16.20 -9.20
N GLY A 86 11.91 -16.06 -9.74
CA GLY A 86 12.75 -14.89 -9.50
C GLY A 86 12.20 -13.57 -10.05
N ILE A 87 11.33 -13.60 -11.08
CA ILE A 87 10.75 -12.38 -11.64
C ILE A 87 9.70 -11.84 -10.67
N THR A 88 8.79 -12.70 -10.20
CA THR A 88 7.77 -12.31 -9.22
C THR A 88 8.40 -11.77 -7.94
N LEU A 89 9.45 -12.42 -7.43
CA LEU A 89 10.21 -11.92 -6.27
C LEU A 89 10.82 -10.54 -6.54
N THR A 90 11.47 -10.34 -7.69
CA THR A 90 12.08 -9.05 -8.04
C THR A 90 11.03 -7.94 -8.10
N VAL A 91 9.90 -8.19 -8.75
CA VAL A 91 8.80 -7.20 -8.83
C VAL A 91 8.31 -6.84 -7.43
N MET A 92 8.03 -7.83 -6.57
CA MET A 92 7.57 -7.57 -5.20
C MET A 92 8.59 -6.80 -4.36
N LEU A 93 9.87 -7.15 -4.46
CA LEU A 93 10.94 -6.43 -3.77
C LEU A 93 11.04 -4.97 -4.25
N VAL A 94 10.94 -4.73 -5.55
CA VAL A 94 10.92 -3.37 -6.12
C VAL A 94 9.67 -2.61 -5.67
N THR A 95 8.49 -3.23 -5.64
CA THR A 95 7.25 -2.60 -5.16
C THR A 95 7.38 -2.21 -3.68
N LEU A 96 7.91 -3.09 -2.83
CA LEU A 96 8.14 -2.80 -1.41
C LEU A 96 9.20 -1.71 -1.21
N ALA A 97 10.29 -1.74 -1.98
CA ALA A 97 11.32 -0.70 -1.92
C ALA A 97 10.78 0.66 -2.36
N ALA A 98 9.99 0.71 -3.43
CA ALA A 98 9.32 1.92 -3.91
C ALA A 98 8.33 2.47 -2.86
N MET A 99 7.61 1.59 -2.16
CA MET A 99 6.73 1.95 -1.06
C MET A 99 7.49 2.58 0.10
N ILE A 100 8.56 1.94 0.58
CA ILE A 100 9.39 2.49 1.66
C ILE A 100 9.96 3.85 1.26
N PHE A 101 10.46 3.96 0.02
CA PHE A 101 11.01 5.20 -0.51
C PHE A 101 9.97 6.32 -0.56
N LEU A 102 8.75 6.06 -1.07
CA LEU A 102 7.68 7.04 -1.14
C LEU A 102 7.18 7.47 0.24
N ILE A 103 7.00 6.53 1.17
CA ILE A 103 6.65 6.84 2.57
C ILE A 103 7.74 7.73 3.20
N GLY A 104 9.02 7.38 2.96
CA GLY A 104 10.16 8.16 3.44
C GLY A 104 10.22 9.57 2.86
N LEU A 105 9.95 9.74 1.56
CA LEU A 105 9.88 11.05 0.92
C LEU A 105 8.75 11.91 1.49
N MET A 106 7.57 11.34 1.68
CA MET A 106 6.42 12.05 2.25
C MET A 106 6.68 12.46 3.70
N ALA A 107 7.33 11.60 4.49
CA ALA A 107 7.74 11.94 5.85
C ALA A 107 8.85 13.01 5.88
N GLY A 108 9.80 12.96 4.94
CA GLY A 108 10.89 13.92 4.81
C GLY A 108 10.41 15.31 4.38
N ALA A 109 9.41 15.40 3.50
CA ALA A 109 8.84 16.67 3.03
C ALA A 109 8.29 17.54 4.17
N GLU A 110 7.79 16.93 5.25
CA GLU A 110 7.31 17.67 6.42
C GLU A 110 8.45 18.22 7.29
N THR A 111 9.62 17.58 7.31
CA THR A 111 10.77 18.09 8.05
C THR A 111 11.38 19.37 7.43
N VAL A 112 11.12 19.58 6.13
CA VAL A 112 11.57 20.77 5.38
C VAL A 112 10.57 21.93 5.48
N MET A 113 9.33 21.68 5.94
CA MET A 113 8.30 22.71 6.15
C MET A 113 8.19 23.07 7.65
N PRO A 114 8.81 24.18 8.10
CA PRO A 114 8.95 24.51 9.53
C PRO A 114 7.65 24.88 10.26
N ASP A 115 6.54 25.11 9.55
CA ASP A 115 5.25 25.55 10.12
C ASP A 115 4.32 24.39 10.50
N ARG A 116 4.72 23.13 10.24
CA ARG A 116 3.97 21.92 10.62
C ARG A 116 4.64 21.20 11.78
N LYS A 117 4.98 21.94 12.83
CA LYS A 117 5.58 21.35 14.04
C LYS A 117 4.50 20.63 14.84
N CYS A 118 4.76 19.35 15.03
CA CYS A 118 4.06 18.39 15.86
C CYS A 118 3.62 18.96 17.23
N VAL A 119 2.41 18.59 17.64
CA VAL A 119 1.76 19.02 18.91
C VAL A 119 2.52 18.51 20.15
N TYR A 120 3.24 17.40 20.02
CA TYR A 120 4.06 16.81 21.06
C TYR A 120 5.53 16.73 20.62
N ALA A 121 6.47 16.84 21.57
CA ALA A 121 7.91 16.67 21.34
C ALA A 121 8.25 15.30 20.70
N HIS A 122 7.34 14.33 20.86
CA HIS A 122 7.33 13.02 20.23
C HIS A 122 5.95 12.84 19.56
N CYS A 123 5.71 13.41 18.39
CA CYS A 123 4.56 12.93 17.59
C CYS A 123 4.94 11.62 16.91
N TRP A 124 3.93 10.80 16.58
CA TRP A 124 4.14 9.65 15.70
C TRP A 124 4.83 10.13 14.42
N PRO A 125 6.04 9.62 14.10
CA PRO A 125 6.64 9.88 12.80
C PRO A 125 5.62 9.54 11.70
N HIS A 126 5.42 10.43 10.72
CA HIS A 126 4.47 10.22 9.61
C HIS A 126 4.75 8.90 8.85
N ILE A 127 5.97 8.37 8.97
CA ILE A 127 6.37 7.03 8.55
C ILE A 127 5.43 5.95 9.11
N TRP A 128 5.05 6.01 10.39
CA TRP A 128 4.19 4.99 11.01
C TRP A 128 2.77 5.02 10.48
N GLN A 129 2.22 6.22 10.21
CA GLN A 129 0.93 6.34 9.52
C GLN A 129 1.02 5.78 8.10
N GLY A 130 2.10 6.10 7.36
CA GLY A 130 2.34 5.57 6.03
C GLY A 130 2.48 4.03 6.02
N LEU A 131 3.16 3.46 7.01
CA LEU A 131 3.29 2.01 7.17
C LEU A 131 1.96 1.35 7.51
N ALA A 132 1.15 1.95 8.40
CA ALA A 132 -0.17 1.45 8.75
C ALA A 132 -1.10 1.46 7.52
N LEU A 133 -1.06 2.53 6.73
CA LEU A 133 -1.80 2.61 5.45
C LEU A 133 -1.38 1.52 4.47
N ALA A 134 -0.09 1.17 4.47
CA ALA A 134 0.47 0.18 3.56
C ALA A 134 0.33 -1.28 4.02
N LEU A 135 -0.26 -1.55 5.20
CA LEU A 135 -0.40 -2.90 5.74
C LEU A 135 -1.06 -3.90 4.76
N PRO A 136 -2.17 -3.56 4.08
CA PRO A 136 -2.76 -4.47 3.09
C PRO A 136 -1.77 -4.83 1.96
N LEU A 137 -1.00 -3.84 1.49
CA LEU A 137 -0.03 -4.02 0.40
C LEU A 137 1.15 -4.89 0.83
N ILE A 138 1.65 -4.67 2.04
CA ILE A 138 2.70 -5.50 2.65
C ILE A 138 2.19 -6.94 2.80
N ALA A 139 0.96 -7.13 3.29
CA ALA A 139 0.36 -8.46 3.44
C ALA A 139 0.20 -9.17 2.08
N ALA A 140 -0.32 -8.49 1.07
CA ALA A 140 -0.46 -9.06 -0.27
C ALA A 140 0.89 -9.40 -0.91
N ALA A 141 1.87 -8.49 -0.82
CA ALA A 141 3.22 -8.70 -1.36
C ALA A 141 3.95 -9.86 -0.67
N THR A 142 3.86 -9.95 0.66
CA THR A 142 4.48 -11.05 1.42
C THR A 142 3.88 -12.41 1.08
N VAL A 143 2.56 -12.49 0.93
CA VAL A 143 1.90 -13.73 0.47
C VAL A 143 2.33 -14.07 -0.95
N MET A 144 2.41 -13.10 -1.86
CA MET A 144 2.88 -13.35 -3.23
C MET A 144 4.33 -13.82 -3.26
N MET A 145 5.21 -13.22 -2.46
CA MET A 145 6.60 -13.67 -2.30
C MET A 145 6.66 -15.09 -1.74
N ALA A 146 5.90 -15.42 -0.69
CA ALA A 146 5.85 -16.76 -0.13
C ALA A 146 5.38 -17.78 -1.17
N MET A 147 4.31 -17.48 -1.91
CA MET A 147 3.80 -18.34 -2.99
C MET A 147 4.80 -18.51 -4.14
N SER A 148 5.61 -17.50 -4.43
CA SER A 148 6.65 -17.56 -5.48
C SER A 148 7.81 -18.51 -5.12
N CYS A 149 8.04 -18.77 -3.83
CA CYS A 149 8.99 -19.78 -3.34
C CYS A 149 8.48 -21.23 -3.45
N PHE A 150 7.18 -21.41 -3.70
CA PHE A 150 6.51 -22.71 -3.90
C PHE A 150 5.85 -22.77 -5.28
N ALA A 151 6.49 -22.16 -6.27
CA ALA A 151 5.91 -21.94 -7.59
C ALA A 151 5.42 -23.24 -8.27
N ASP A 152 6.11 -24.36 -8.02
CA ASP A 152 5.79 -25.66 -8.62
C ASP A 152 4.54 -26.33 -8.05
N ARG A 153 4.09 -25.96 -6.84
CA ARG A 153 2.98 -26.64 -6.14
C ARG A 153 1.65 -25.91 -6.17
N ILE A 154 1.68 -24.62 -6.46
CA ILE A 154 0.49 -23.75 -6.35
C ILE A 154 -0.02 -23.42 -7.75
N ASP A 155 -1.33 -23.55 -7.96
CA ASP A 155 -1.96 -23.18 -9.22
C ASP A 155 -1.78 -21.69 -9.53
N VAL A 156 -1.60 -21.39 -10.83
CA VAL A 156 -1.35 -20.03 -11.30
C VAL A 156 -2.49 -19.09 -10.93
N TRP A 157 -3.74 -19.57 -10.93
CA TRP A 157 -4.92 -18.79 -10.55
C TRP A 157 -4.90 -18.41 -9.08
N VAL A 158 -4.51 -19.33 -8.19
CA VAL A 158 -4.42 -19.09 -6.74
C VAL A 158 -3.35 -18.02 -6.47
N CYS A 159 -2.18 -18.11 -7.12
CA CYS A 159 -1.12 -17.11 -6.99
C CYS A 159 -1.52 -15.69 -7.45
N ARG A 160 -2.57 -15.56 -8.25
CA ARG A 160 -3.06 -14.25 -8.75
C ARG A 160 -4.21 -13.72 -7.91
N ILE A 161 -5.20 -14.56 -7.65
CA ILE A 161 -6.42 -14.16 -6.97
C ILE A 161 -6.17 -13.91 -5.48
N VAL A 162 -5.33 -14.73 -4.82
CA VAL A 162 -5.15 -14.62 -3.37
C VAL A 162 -4.49 -13.30 -2.97
N PRO A 163 -3.34 -12.86 -3.54
CA PRO A 163 -2.76 -11.56 -3.19
C PRO A 163 -3.71 -10.39 -3.52
N ALA A 164 -4.41 -10.45 -4.65
CA ALA A 164 -5.40 -9.44 -5.03
C ALA A 164 -6.56 -9.35 -4.01
N ALA A 165 -7.08 -10.50 -3.58
CA ALA A 165 -8.15 -10.56 -2.59
C ALA A 165 -7.69 -10.05 -1.21
N ILE A 166 -6.48 -10.42 -0.79
CA ILE A 166 -5.87 -9.93 0.47
C ILE A 166 -5.74 -8.40 0.43
N GLN A 167 -5.25 -7.85 -0.68
CA GLN A 167 -5.15 -6.40 -0.86
C GLN A 167 -6.53 -5.74 -0.76
N PHE A 168 -7.50 -6.21 -1.54
CA PHE A 168 -8.81 -5.59 -1.65
C PHE A 168 -9.59 -5.65 -0.33
N VAL A 169 -9.69 -6.84 0.27
CA VAL A 169 -10.38 -7.03 1.56
C VAL A 169 -9.63 -6.29 2.66
N GLY A 170 -8.29 -6.33 2.65
CA GLY A 170 -7.44 -5.60 3.59
C GLY A 170 -7.68 -4.10 3.54
N LEU A 171 -7.81 -3.50 2.33
CA LEU A 171 -8.14 -2.09 2.17
C LEU A 171 -9.52 -1.74 2.73
N ILE A 172 -10.53 -2.60 2.53
CA ILE A 172 -11.88 -2.39 3.10
C ILE A 172 -11.83 -2.45 4.62
N LEU A 173 -11.18 -3.48 5.19
CA LEU A 173 -11.05 -3.63 6.63
C LEU A 173 -10.27 -2.47 7.24
N LEU A 174 -9.17 -2.05 6.59
CA LEU A 174 -8.40 -0.89 7.00
C LEU A 174 -9.28 0.35 7.03
N ALA A 175 -10.03 0.61 5.97
CA ALA A 175 -10.92 1.76 5.88
C ALA A 175 -12.01 1.77 6.97
N LEU A 176 -12.61 0.61 7.28
CA LEU A 176 -13.60 0.46 8.35
C LEU A 176 -13.00 0.72 9.74
N LEU A 177 -11.77 0.27 9.96
CA LEU A 177 -11.09 0.40 11.26
C LEU A 177 -10.35 1.73 11.40
N TRP A 178 -10.14 2.47 10.31
CA TRP A 178 -9.25 3.62 10.29
C TRP A 178 -9.71 4.72 11.24
N ASP A 179 -10.91 5.27 11.02
CA ASP A 179 -11.42 6.40 11.81
C ASP A 179 -11.74 5.99 13.26
N TYR A 180 -12.07 4.71 13.50
CA TYR A 180 -12.49 4.23 14.82
C TYR A 180 -11.32 3.76 15.71
N TRP A 181 -10.29 3.13 15.15
CA TRP A 181 -9.15 2.59 15.91
C TRP A 181 -7.83 3.30 15.61
N PHE A 182 -7.45 3.38 14.33
CA PHE A 182 -6.12 3.88 13.96
C PHE A 182 -5.99 5.39 14.19
N LEU A 183 -7.01 6.16 13.83
CA LEU A 183 -6.97 7.61 13.93
C LEU A 183 -6.91 8.10 15.38
N PRO A 184 -7.72 7.59 16.34
CA PRO A 184 -7.56 7.94 17.75
C PRO A 184 -6.20 7.52 18.31
N PHE A 185 -5.69 6.36 17.89
CA PHE A 185 -4.37 5.88 18.32
C PHE A 185 -3.24 6.81 17.86
N PHE A 186 -3.25 7.23 16.59
CA PHE A 186 -2.26 8.19 16.06
C PHE A 186 -2.46 9.62 16.57
N ALA A 187 -3.66 9.98 17.01
CA ALA A 187 -3.96 11.26 17.65
C ALA A 187 -3.51 11.32 19.12
N GLY A 188 -3.28 10.16 19.76
CA GLY A 188 -2.71 10.04 21.10
C GLY A 188 -1.19 10.25 21.13
N PRO A 189 -0.59 10.44 22.33
CA PRO A 189 0.86 10.45 22.47
C PRO A 189 1.43 9.07 22.08
N PRO A 190 2.61 9.01 21.46
CA PRO A 190 3.28 7.73 21.24
C PRO A 190 3.60 7.09 22.60
N PRO A 191 3.52 5.76 22.70
CA PRO A 191 3.69 5.06 23.97
C PRO A 191 5.15 5.00 24.46
N TRP A 192 6.10 5.64 23.77
CA TRP A 192 7.53 5.67 24.09
C TRP A 192 8.12 7.08 23.96
#